data_AF-A0A2W6D2H6-F1
#
_entry.id   AF-A0A2W6D2H6-F1
#
_cell.length_a   1.000
_cell.length_b   1.000
_cell.length_c   1.000
_cell.angle_alpha   90.00
_cell.angle_beta   90.00
_cell.angle_gamma   90.00
#
_symmetry.space_group_name_H-M   'P 1'
#
loop_
_entity.id
_entity.type
_entity.pdbx_description
1 polymer ?
#
loop_
_entity_poly.entity_id
_entity_poly.type
_entity_poly.pdbx_seq_one_letter_code
_entity_poly.pdbx_strand_id
1 'polypeptide(L)'
;MKDSGRTTVFPSLAAVGLVMAVAGLAWDAAMHAADAQLASHEGVFTLGNPSHALFLAGLVVTATGIGGAIVRTLRGGRRPPGWALPLTLLALGLGSGAAIANAGDGHDHGATASHQASASHPTGKRGHHGAKDHAQQLPVGASHGFAHSLAQYPDMSLASASQRAAAQRIYDESVRTAARFKDPGTARAAGYKVDPEKTGKNGRRKVILHAGSKAYKRDGKTLDTSKPETLVYANPPDGKLTLIGVLYRAPKGQPGPTPGGPITRWHFHEPCFMNGQKVRGGKDGACPAGAVKRRTAEMMHVWFTGDLRSAYAIHAPRKELRERYGDALPTKGKRGSNAAP
;
A
#
# COMPACT_ATOMS: atom_id res chain seq x y z
N MET A 1 59.82 7.50 23.22
CA MET A 1 58.71 6.51 23.21
C MET A 1 57.46 7.14 23.83
N LYS A 2 56.25 6.77 23.37
CA LYS A 2 54.89 7.23 23.76
C LYS A 2 54.24 8.32 22.87
N ASP A 3 53.69 7.91 21.72
CA ASP A 3 52.34 8.35 21.28
C ASP A 3 51.63 7.35 20.33
N SER A 4 52.16 6.13 20.17
CA SER A 4 51.67 5.11 19.23
C SER A 4 50.24 4.61 19.50
N GLY A 5 49.72 4.82 20.71
CA GLY A 5 48.34 4.46 21.08
C GLY A 5 47.28 5.46 20.60
N ARG A 6 47.66 6.70 20.25
CA ARG A 6 46.70 7.74 19.79
C ARG A 6 46.50 7.76 18.28
N THR A 7 47.31 7.04 17.51
CA THR A 7 47.24 6.99 16.04
C THR A 7 46.27 5.94 15.50
N THR A 8 45.91 4.92 16.28
CA THR A 8 45.03 3.82 15.86
C THR A 8 43.55 4.07 16.09
N VAL A 9 43.17 4.99 16.99
CA VAL A 9 41.78 5.22 17.42
C VAL A 9 40.82 5.47 16.24
N PHE A 10 41.19 6.33 15.30
CA PHE A 10 40.34 6.68 14.16
C PHE A 10 40.23 5.54 13.11
N PRO A 11 41.33 4.89 12.68
CA PRO A 11 41.25 3.65 11.89
C PRO A 11 40.44 2.53 12.55
N SER A 12 40.62 2.29 13.86
CA SER A 12 39.86 1.27 14.59
C SER A 12 38.38 1.61 14.65
N LEU A 13 38.01 2.88 14.85
CA LEU A 13 36.62 3.34 14.82
C LEU A 13 36.00 3.12 13.43
N ALA A 14 36.73 3.42 12.35
CA ALA A 14 36.26 3.17 10.99
C ALA A 14 36.05 1.68 10.71
N ALA A 15 36.95 0.82 11.18
CA ALA A 15 36.83 -0.63 11.05
C ALA A 15 35.62 -1.19 11.83
N VAL A 16 35.38 -0.73 13.06
CA VAL A 16 34.20 -1.12 13.86
C VAL A 16 32.91 -0.70 13.17
N GLY A 17 32.84 0.53 12.65
CA GLY A 17 31.68 1.00 11.88
C GLY A 17 31.40 0.17 10.64
N LEU A 18 32.44 -0.24 9.91
CA LEU A 18 32.31 -1.09 8.72
C LEU A 18 31.78 -2.48 9.08
N VAL A 19 32.28 -3.09 10.17
CA VAL A 19 31.78 -4.39 10.67
C VAL A 19 30.31 -4.28 11.08
N MET A 20 29.91 -3.21 11.77
CA MET A 20 28.49 -2.96 12.10
C MET A 20 27.62 -2.80 10.84
N ALA A 21 28.10 -2.08 9.83
CA ALA A 21 27.36 -1.89 8.58
C ALA A 21 27.16 -3.22 7.83
N VAL A 22 28.21 -4.04 7.69
CA VAL A 22 28.14 -5.36 7.07
C VAL A 22 27.24 -6.31 7.87
N ALA A 23 27.33 -6.29 9.21
CA ALA A 23 26.45 -7.09 10.07
C ALA A 23 24.98 -6.67 9.94
N GLY A 24 24.69 -5.37 9.83
CA GLY A 24 23.36 -4.84 9.55
C GLY A 24 22.80 -5.37 8.22
N LEU A 25 23.57 -5.28 7.14
CA LEU A 25 23.18 -5.80 5.82
C LEU A 25 23.02 -7.34 5.80
N ALA A 26 23.88 -8.07 6.51
CA ALA A 26 23.78 -9.52 6.60
C ALA A 26 22.56 -9.98 7.41
N TRP A 27 22.24 -9.29 8.51
CA TRP A 27 20.99 -9.47 9.25
C TRP A 27 19.79 -9.19 8.35
N ASP A 28 19.81 -8.06 7.63
CA ASP A 28 18.74 -7.64 6.74
C ASP A 28 18.42 -8.69 5.66
N ALA A 29 19.46 -9.13 4.95
CA ALA A 29 19.37 -10.20 3.97
C ALA A 29 18.86 -11.52 4.57
N ALA A 30 19.26 -11.86 5.80
CA ALA A 30 18.78 -13.05 6.50
C ALA A 30 17.29 -12.95 6.88
N MET A 31 16.81 -11.78 7.31
CA MET A 31 15.38 -11.58 7.58
C MET A 31 14.54 -11.57 6.30
N HIS A 32 15.02 -10.98 5.21
CA HIS A 32 14.34 -11.06 3.92
C HIS A 32 14.36 -12.47 3.30
N ALA A 33 15.37 -13.28 3.61
CA ALA A 33 15.42 -14.70 3.23
C ALA A 33 14.47 -15.56 4.09
N ALA A 34 14.30 -15.24 5.37
CA ALA A 34 13.37 -15.92 6.28
C ALA A 34 11.91 -15.50 6.03
N ASP A 35 11.66 -14.23 5.74
CA ASP A 35 10.35 -13.69 5.39
C ASP A 35 10.46 -12.58 4.32
N ALA A 36 10.16 -12.96 3.07
CA ALA A 36 10.09 -12.06 1.94
C ALA A 36 8.97 -11.00 2.06
N GLN A 37 8.07 -11.09 3.05
CA GLN A 37 7.03 -10.08 3.30
C GLN A 37 7.56 -8.82 3.99
N LEU A 38 8.68 -8.88 4.73
CA LEU A 38 9.28 -7.69 5.38
C LEU A 38 9.51 -6.55 4.37
N ALA A 39 10.02 -6.87 3.17
CA ALA A 39 10.30 -5.91 2.10
C ALA A 39 9.04 -5.18 1.57
N SER A 40 7.84 -5.62 1.95
CA SER A 40 6.57 -4.98 1.60
C SER A 40 5.94 -4.15 2.72
N HIS A 41 6.52 -4.18 3.93
CA HIS A 41 6.08 -3.42 5.10
C HIS A 41 7.09 -2.35 5.55
N GLU A 42 8.32 -2.43 5.06
CA GLU A 42 9.42 -1.56 5.43
C GLU A 42 9.88 -0.68 4.27
N GLY A 43 10.23 0.57 4.60
CA GLY A 43 10.91 1.46 3.66
C GLY A 43 12.41 1.29 3.80
N VAL A 44 13.17 1.69 2.77
CA VAL A 44 14.64 1.53 2.65
C VAL A 44 15.44 2.04 3.87
N PHE A 45 14.86 2.91 4.70
CA PHE A 45 15.48 3.44 5.93
C PHE A 45 14.55 3.45 7.15
N THR A 46 13.63 2.48 7.31
CA THR A 46 12.76 2.44 8.50
C THR A 46 13.54 2.02 9.75
N LEU A 47 13.82 2.99 10.64
CA LEU A 47 14.46 2.81 11.96
C LEU A 47 13.69 1.89 12.93
N GLY A 48 12.48 1.44 12.57
CA GLY A 48 11.75 0.41 13.31
C GLY A 48 12.34 -1.00 13.14
N ASN A 49 13.19 -1.23 12.14
CA ASN A 49 13.91 -2.48 11.95
C ASN A 49 15.34 -2.37 12.55
N PRO A 50 15.75 -3.30 13.44
CA PRO A 50 17.09 -3.32 14.00
C PRO A 50 18.22 -3.50 12.96
N SER A 51 18.00 -4.15 11.82
CA SER A 51 19.02 -4.28 10.75
C SER A 51 19.36 -2.92 10.13
N HIS A 52 18.34 -2.14 9.74
CA HIS A 52 18.48 -0.79 9.22
C HIS A 52 19.13 0.15 10.24
N ALA A 53 18.72 0.07 11.51
CA ALA A 53 19.30 0.88 12.59
C ALA A 53 20.79 0.55 12.81
N LEU A 54 21.16 -0.74 12.80
CA LEU A 54 22.55 -1.19 12.92
C LEU A 54 23.41 -0.78 11.71
N PHE A 55 22.86 -0.88 10.50
CA PHE A 55 23.51 -0.43 9.27
C PHE A 55 23.80 1.08 9.29
N LEU A 56 22.80 1.91 9.58
CA LEU A 56 22.94 3.36 9.65
C LEU A 56 23.90 3.79 10.77
N ALA A 57 23.84 3.14 11.94
CA ALA A 57 24.82 3.36 13.01
C ALA A 57 26.25 3.03 12.55
N GLY A 58 26.44 1.90 11.84
CA GLY A 58 27.72 1.52 11.24
C GLY A 58 28.26 2.57 10.26
N LEU A 59 27.41 3.11 9.38
CA LEU A 59 27.79 4.19 8.46
C LEU A 59 28.24 5.47 9.21
N VAL A 60 27.50 5.90 10.23
CA VAL A 60 27.85 7.08 11.05
C VAL A 60 29.18 6.90 11.77
N VAL A 61 29.40 5.73 12.39
CA VAL A 61 30.66 5.39 13.07
C VAL A 61 31.82 5.34 12.07
N THR A 62 31.61 4.78 10.88
CA THR A 62 32.59 4.74 9.79
C THR A 62 32.99 6.15 9.34
N ALA A 63 32.00 7.00 9.04
CA ALA A 63 32.23 8.39 8.63
C ALA A 63 33.00 9.19 9.70
N THR A 64 32.67 8.97 10.97
CA THR A 64 33.35 9.60 12.12
C THR A 64 34.81 9.16 12.21
N GLY A 65 35.09 7.87 12.04
CA GLY A 65 36.46 7.33 12.01
C GLY A 65 37.30 7.92 10.87
N ILE A 66 36.75 7.92 9.63
CA ILE A 66 37.46 8.47 8.46
C ILE A 66 37.68 9.98 8.60
N GLY A 67 36.64 10.75 8.98
CA GLY A 67 36.72 12.20 9.17
C GLY A 67 37.75 12.60 10.24
N GLY A 68 37.79 11.89 11.37
CA GLY A 68 38.80 12.11 12.41
C GLY A 68 40.23 11.83 11.95
N ALA A 69 40.44 10.79 11.13
CA ALA A 69 41.74 10.51 10.53
C ALA A 69 42.19 11.61 9.55
N ILE A 70 41.28 12.16 8.74
CA ILE A 70 41.57 13.26 7.81
C ILE A 70 41.90 14.55 8.58
N VAL A 71 41.09 14.94 9.56
CA VAL A 71 41.34 16.14 10.38
C VAL A 71 42.69 16.05 11.09
N ARG A 72 43.06 14.87 11.61
CA ARG A 72 44.38 14.63 12.21
C ARG A 72 45.51 14.77 11.18
N THR A 73 45.32 14.25 9.96
CA THR A 73 46.33 14.31 8.88
C THR A 73 46.57 15.75 8.42
N LEU A 74 45.50 16.51 8.20
CA LEU A 74 45.55 17.94 7.82
C LEU A 74 46.20 18.80 8.91
N ARG A 75 45.83 18.62 10.19
CA ARG A 75 46.44 19.32 11.32
C ARG A 75 47.92 18.98 11.52
N GLY A 76 48.36 17.80 11.05
CA GLY A 76 49.76 17.39 11.05
C GLY A 76 50.58 17.91 9.87
N GLY A 77 50.05 18.84 9.06
CA GLY A 77 50.73 19.40 7.88
C GLY A 77 50.95 18.42 6.73
N ARG A 78 50.36 17.22 6.80
CA ARG A 78 50.48 16.17 5.78
C ARG A 78 49.30 16.26 4.83
N ARG A 79 49.56 16.12 3.53
CA ARG A 79 48.49 15.96 2.53
C ARG A 79 47.78 14.62 2.80
N PRO A 80 46.44 14.60 2.96
CA PRO A 80 45.71 13.34 3.06
C PRO A 80 45.85 12.56 1.74
N PRO A 81 45.82 11.22 1.77
CA PRO A 81 45.84 10.43 0.54
C PRO A 81 44.59 10.75 -0.29
N GLY A 82 44.74 10.87 -1.62
CA GLY A 82 43.72 11.44 -2.50
C GLY A 82 42.36 10.72 -2.49
N TRP A 83 42.31 9.47 -2.04
CA TRP A 83 41.08 8.68 -1.88
C TRP A 83 40.26 9.00 -0.63
N ALA A 84 40.83 9.67 0.38
CA ALA A 84 40.16 9.86 1.68
C ALA A 84 39.01 10.89 1.61
N LEU A 85 39.20 11.97 0.84
CA LEU A 85 38.18 13.01 0.62
C LEU A 85 36.89 12.47 -0.05
N PRO A 86 36.93 11.79 -1.21
CA PRO A 86 35.71 11.29 -1.85
C PRO A 86 34.95 10.25 -1.00
N LEU A 87 35.65 9.37 -0.28
CA LEU A 87 35.00 8.39 0.61
C LEU A 87 34.26 9.04 1.79
N THR A 88 34.81 10.14 2.34
CA THR A 88 34.15 10.87 3.45
C THR A 88 32.91 11.62 2.96
N LEU A 89 32.99 12.22 1.77
CA LEU A 89 31.85 12.90 1.13
C LEU A 89 30.75 11.90 0.76
N LEU A 90 31.09 10.70 0.28
CA LEU A 90 30.13 9.64 -0.01
C LEU A 90 29.40 9.15 1.26
N ALA A 91 30.15 8.92 2.35
CA ALA A 91 29.56 8.50 3.63
C ALA A 91 28.69 9.59 4.28
N LEU A 92 29.10 10.86 4.22
CA LEU A 92 28.29 12.00 4.66
C LEU A 92 27.06 12.22 3.79
N GLY A 93 27.16 12.03 2.47
CA GLY A 93 26.03 12.12 1.54
C GLY A 93 24.95 11.07 1.81
N LEU A 94 25.36 9.81 2.00
CA LEU A 94 24.43 8.72 2.34
C LEU A 94 23.79 8.91 3.72
N GLY A 95 24.56 9.32 4.74
CA GLY A 95 24.03 9.63 6.07
C GLY A 95 23.08 10.83 6.09
N SER A 96 23.38 11.88 5.30
CA SER A 96 22.52 13.06 5.17
C SER A 96 21.23 12.75 4.40
N GLY A 97 21.29 11.88 3.39
CA GLY A 97 20.10 11.42 2.67
C GLY A 97 19.08 10.74 3.59
N ALA A 98 19.52 9.89 4.52
CA ALA A 98 18.63 9.25 5.50
C ALA A 98 18.03 10.25 6.52
N ALA A 99 18.73 11.34 6.86
CA ALA A 99 18.20 12.40 7.72
C ALA A 99 17.24 13.35 6.98
N ILE A 100 17.51 13.63 5.70
CA ILE A 100 16.72 14.55 4.85
C ILE A 100 15.51 13.84 4.21
N ALA A 101 15.48 12.51 4.15
CA ALA A 101 14.31 11.73 3.67
C ALA A 101 13.01 11.91 4.49
N ASN A 102 13.04 12.66 5.60
CA ASN A 102 11.84 13.13 6.31
C ASN A 102 11.40 14.56 5.93
N ALA A 103 12.07 15.21 4.97
CA ALA A 103 11.82 16.61 4.60
C ALA A 103 12.13 16.92 3.12
N GLY A 104 11.15 16.69 2.24
CA GLY A 104 11.03 17.43 0.98
C GLY A 104 11.28 16.66 -0.32
N ASP A 105 10.39 16.92 -1.28
CA ASP A 105 10.32 16.60 -2.71
C ASP A 105 11.52 15.94 -3.44
N GLY A 106 11.16 15.05 -4.37
CA GLY A 106 12.10 14.22 -5.11
C GLY A 106 12.83 14.89 -6.26
N HIS A 107 13.62 14.08 -6.96
CA HIS A 107 13.82 14.09 -8.42
C HIS A 107 14.63 12.84 -8.84
N ASP A 108 14.43 12.36 -10.07
CA ASP A 108 15.07 11.16 -10.60
C ASP A 108 16.55 11.37 -10.98
N HIS A 109 17.39 10.39 -10.65
CA HIS A 109 18.70 10.22 -11.28
C HIS A 109 18.93 8.77 -11.69
N GLY A 110 18.89 8.51 -13.00
CA GLY A 110 19.40 7.29 -13.59
C GLY A 110 20.90 7.39 -13.87
N ALA A 111 21.66 6.37 -13.48
CA ALA A 111 22.99 6.04 -14.01
C ALA A 111 23.21 4.54 -13.74
N THR A 112 23.13 3.65 -14.73
CA THR A 112 24.25 3.24 -15.59
C THR A 112 25.54 2.88 -14.84
N ALA A 113 25.79 1.58 -14.67
CA ALA A 113 27.15 1.05 -14.50
C ALA A 113 27.22 -0.43 -14.94
N SER A 114 27.87 -0.70 -16.07
CA SER A 114 28.80 -1.84 -16.24
C SER A 114 29.38 -1.87 -17.66
N HIS A 115 30.68 -1.60 -17.77
CA HIS A 115 31.49 -2.05 -18.91
C HIS A 115 32.03 -3.45 -18.63
N GLN A 116 31.94 -4.33 -19.64
CA GLN A 116 32.98 -5.18 -20.23
C GLN A 116 34.21 -5.54 -19.35
N ALA A 117 34.74 -6.76 -19.36
CA ALA A 117 34.79 -7.76 -20.44
C ALA A 117 35.02 -9.19 -19.86
N SER A 118 35.01 -10.33 -20.58
CA SER A 118 34.81 -10.61 -22.02
C SER A 118 34.52 -12.12 -22.26
N ALA A 119 34.41 -12.50 -23.55
CA ALA A 119 34.69 -13.84 -24.10
C ALA A 119 33.74 -15.04 -23.76
N SER A 120 33.68 -16.13 -24.54
CA SER A 120 33.91 -16.30 -26.00
C SER A 120 33.25 -17.60 -26.55
N HIS A 121 31.98 -17.50 -27.00
CA HIS A 121 31.36 -18.34 -28.06
C HIS A 121 31.19 -19.87 -27.87
N PRO A 122 30.32 -20.57 -28.65
CA PRO A 122 29.54 -20.11 -29.82
C PRO A 122 28.00 -20.38 -29.82
N THR A 123 27.31 -19.49 -30.54
CA THR A 123 26.09 -19.69 -31.37
C THR A 123 24.91 -20.57 -30.91
N GLY A 124 23.77 -19.93 -30.63
CA GLY A 124 22.44 -20.53 -30.71
C GLY A 124 21.34 -19.46 -30.82
N LYS A 125 20.78 -19.24 -32.02
CA LYS A 125 19.75 -18.21 -32.25
C LYS A 125 18.44 -18.56 -31.51
N ARG A 126 18.13 -17.85 -30.42
CA ARG A 126 16.75 -17.62 -29.94
C ARG A 126 16.59 -16.16 -29.56
N GLY A 127 15.61 -15.49 -30.15
CA GLY A 127 15.35 -14.08 -29.88
C GLY A 127 14.74 -13.90 -28.49
N HIS A 128 15.56 -13.47 -27.53
CA HIS A 128 15.05 -12.96 -26.26
C HIS A 128 14.58 -11.52 -26.46
N HIS A 129 13.27 -11.32 -26.51
CA HIS A 129 12.69 -9.99 -26.27
C HIS A 129 12.92 -9.64 -24.80
N GLY A 130 14.00 -8.88 -24.54
CA GLY A 130 14.21 -8.25 -23.25
C GLY A 130 13.06 -7.29 -22.97
N ALA A 131 12.20 -7.65 -22.02
CA ALA A 131 11.20 -6.74 -21.48
C ALA A 131 11.95 -5.59 -20.80
N LYS A 132 12.06 -4.45 -21.49
CA LYS A 132 12.45 -3.21 -20.84
C LYS A 132 11.29 -2.82 -19.93
N ASP A 133 11.56 -2.74 -18.63
CA ASP A 133 10.63 -2.21 -17.63
C ASP A 133 10.44 -0.70 -17.83
N HIS A 134 9.73 -0.35 -18.91
CA HIS A 134 9.04 0.92 -18.98
C HIS A 134 7.91 0.85 -17.97
N ALA A 135 8.01 1.63 -16.90
CA ALA A 135 6.88 1.90 -16.03
C ALA A 135 5.77 2.56 -16.88
N GLN A 136 4.87 1.75 -17.43
CA GLN A 136 3.74 2.23 -18.21
C GLN A 136 2.92 3.14 -17.31
N GLN A 137 2.96 4.43 -17.61
CA GLN A 137 2.18 5.43 -16.90
C GLN A 137 0.71 5.08 -17.11
N LEU A 138 0.07 4.58 -16.05
CA LEU A 138 -1.28 4.05 -16.12
C LEU A 138 -2.24 5.12 -16.65
N PRO A 139 -3.24 4.77 -17.47
CA PRO A 139 -4.25 5.71 -17.92
C PRO A 139 -4.89 6.46 -16.75
N VAL A 140 -5.20 7.75 -16.93
CA VAL A 140 -5.94 8.54 -15.92
C VAL A 140 -7.25 7.82 -15.61
N GLY A 141 -7.49 7.51 -14.33
CA GLY A 141 -8.64 6.68 -13.91
C GLY A 141 -8.35 5.18 -13.73
N ALA A 142 -7.13 4.71 -14.03
CA ALA A 142 -6.77 3.30 -13.84
C ALA A 142 -6.89 2.87 -12.37
N SER A 143 -6.32 3.62 -11.42
CA SER A 143 -6.32 3.25 -10.00
C SER A 143 -7.19 4.14 -9.09
N HIS A 144 -7.51 5.37 -9.50
CA HIS A 144 -8.27 6.34 -8.68
C HIS A 144 -9.33 7.06 -9.52
N GLY A 145 -10.49 7.39 -8.94
CA GLY A 145 -11.39 8.34 -9.57
C GLY A 145 -12.82 8.43 -9.00
N PHE A 146 -13.64 9.20 -9.70
CA PHE A 146 -15.08 9.29 -9.40
C PHE A 146 -15.76 7.99 -9.77
N ALA A 147 -16.50 7.37 -8.84
CA ALA A 147 -17.01 6.01 -8.99
C ALA A 147 -17.88 5.76 -10.25
N HIS A 148 -18.51 6.80 -10.80
CA HIS A 148 -19.34 6.69 -12.02
C HIS A 148 -18.55 6.88 -13.33
N SER A 149 -17.29 7.33 -13.27
CA SER A 149 -16.38 7.48 -14.42
C SER A 149 -15.41 6.31 -14.56
N LEU A 150 -15.31 5.45 -13.54
CA LEU A 150 -14.43 4.29 -13.56
C LEU A 150 -15.11 3.09 -14.23
N ALA A 151 -14.37 2.36 -15.06
CA ALA A 151 -14.78 1.03 -15.51
C ALA A 151 -15.12 0.14 -14.30
N GLN A 152 -16.14 -0.70 -14.40
CA GLN A 152 -16.62 -1.52 -13.27
C GLN A 152 -15.57 -2.50 -12.73
N TYR A 153 -14.69 -3.01 -13.59
CA TYR A 153 -13.63 -3.97 -13.26
C TYR A 153 -12.24 -3.36 -13.56
N PRO A 154 -11.18 -3.75 -12.84
CA PRO A 154 -9.80 -3.49 -13.26
C PRO A 154 -9.49 -4.20 -14.59
N ASP A 155 -8.59 -3.60 -15.37
CA ASP A 155 -7.92 -4.29 -16.47
C ASP A 155 -6.68 -5.00 -15.92
N MET A 156 -6.71 -6.34 -15.95
CA MET A 156 -5.65 -7.18 -15.39
C MET A 156 -4.38 -7.19 -16.25
N SER A 157 -4.47 -6.75 -17.52
CA SER A 157 -3.33 -6.67 -18.45
C SER A 157 -2.40 -5.50 -18.14
N LEU A 158 -2.94 -4.40 -17.58
CA LEU A 158 -2.18 -3.22 -17.17
C LEU A 158 -1.34 -3.44 -15.90
N ALA A 159 -1.52 -4.56 -15.20
CA ALA A 159 -0.81 -4.86 -13.97
C ALA A 159 0.49 -5.66 -14.24
N SER A 160 1.54 -5.36 -13.48
CA SER A 160 2.73 -6.23 -13.40
C SER A 160 2.42 -7.54 -12.65
N ALA A 161 3.34 -8.50 -12.71
CA ALA A 161 3.25 -9.72 -11.90
C ALA A 161 3.31 -9.42 -10.38
N SER A 162 4.17 -8.48 -9.96
CA SER A 162 4.28 -8.05 -8.56
C SER A 162 3.03 -7.34 -8.06
N GLN A 163 2.39 -6.52 -8.90
CA GLN A 163 1.10 -5.87 -8.60
C GLN A 163 -0.04 -6.89 -8.49
N ARG A 164 -0.11 -7.88 -9.40
CA ARG A 164 -1.06 -9.01 -9.26
C ARG A 164 -0.86 -9.76 -7.94
N ALA A 165 0.39 -10.06 -7.58
CA ALA A 165 0.71 -10.73 -6.33
C ALA A 165 0.35 -9.89 -5.08
N ALA A 166 0.59 -8.58 -5.10
CA ALA A 166 0.22 -7.68 -4.01
C ALA A 166 -1.31 -7.55 -3.83
N ALA A 167 -2.05 -7.43 -4.94
CA ALA A 167 -3.52 -7.43 -4.90
C ALA A 167 -4.08 -8.77 -4.39
N GLN A 168 -3.45 -9.90 -4.76
CA GLN A 168 -3.83 -11.22 -4.27
C GLN A 168 -3.59 -11.35 -2.75
N ARG A 169 -2.43 -10.91 -2.23
CA ARG A 169 -2.16 -10.90 -0.77
C ARG A 169 -3.21 -10.12 0.01
N ILE A 170 -3.52 -8.89 -0.42
CA ILE A 170 -4.54 -8.05 0.22
C ILE A 170 -5.90 -8.76 0.22
N TYR A 171 -6.27 -9.41 -0.88
CA TYR A 171 -7.51 -10.18 -0.96
C TYR A 171 -7.53 -11.36 0.04
N ASP A 172 -6.46 -12.17 0.07
CA ASP A 172 -6.38 -13.35 0.94
C ASP A 172 -6.34 -12.98 2.42
N GLU A 173 -5.62 -11.93 2.79
CA GLU A 173 -5.59 -11.37 4.15
C GLU A 173 -6.95 -10.78 4.54
N SER A 174 -7.63 -10.06 3.63
CA SER A 174 -8.98 -9.54 3.86
C SER A 174 -9.97 -10.68 4.15
N VAL A 175 -9.93 -11.75 3.36
CA VAL A 175 -10.77 -12.94 3.55
C VAL A 175 -10.45 -13.63 4.88
N ARG A 176 -9.15 -13.83 5.18
CA ARG A 176 -8.68 -14.50 6.41
C ARG A 176 -9.08 -13.74 7.67
N THR A 177 -8.79 -12.45 7.72
CA THR A 177 -9.16 -11.56 8.85
C THR A 177 -10.66 -11.50 9.03
N ALA A 178 -11.41 -11.32 7.94
CA ALA A 178 -12.84 -11.12 8.02
C ALA A 178 -13.63 -12.41 8.27
N ALA A 179 -13.01 -13.60 8.17
CA ALA A 179 -13.67 -14.89 8.40
C ALA A 179 -14.37 -14.99 9.77
N ARG A 180 -13.78 -14.41 10.83
CA ARG A 180 -14.40 -14.34 12.17
C ARG A 180 -15.69 -13.49 12.21
N PHE A 181 -15.84 -12.56 11.27
CA PHE A 181 -17.01 -11.69 11.16
C PHE A 181 -18.11 -12.26 10.25
N LYS A 182 -18.01 -13.53 9.84
CA LYS A 182 -19.15 -14.26 9.24
C LYS A 182 -20.35 -14.27 10.20
N ASP A 183 -20.10 -14.35 11.51
CA ASP A 183 -21.10 -14.07 12.54
C ASP A 183 -21.27 -12.53 12.74
N PRO A 184 -22.48 -11.99 12.53
CA PRO A 184 -22.81 -10.60 12.84
C PRO A 184 -22.68 -10.23 14.33
N GLY A 185 -22.79 -11.19 15.26
CA GLY A 185 -22.59 -10.97 16.70
C GLY A 185 -21.15 -10.54 17.00
N THR A 186 -20.19 -11.32 16.54
CA THR A 186 -18.74 -11.07 16.62
C THR A 186 -18.37 -9.73 15.98
N ALA A 187 -19.00 -9.38 14.86
CA ALA A 187 -18.81 -8.06 14.24
C ALA A 187 -19.34 -6.90 15.12
N ARG A 188 -20.51 -7.05 15.75
CA ARG A 188 -21.04 -6.05 16.69
C ARG A 188 -20.17 -5.91 17.93
N ALA A 189 -19.68 -7.03 18.48
CA ALA A 189 -18.76 -7.03 19.62
C ALA A 189 -17.43 -6.31 19.30
N ALA A 190 -16.93 -6.44 18.06
CA ALA A 190 -15.77 -5.69 17.55
C ALA A 190 -16.09 -4.22 17.16
N GLY A 191 -17.27 -3.70 17.48
CA GLY A 191 -17.65 -2.30 17.27
C GLY A 191 -18.12 -1.93 15.85
N TYR A 192 -18.40 -2.91 14.98
CA TYR A 192 -19.01 -2.64 13.68
C TYR A 192 -20.52 -2.40 13.82
N LYS A 193 -21.01 -1.34 13.15
CA LYS A 193 -22.44 -1.01 13.13
C LYS A 193 -23.23 -1.92 12.16
N VAL A 194 -23.47 -3.16 12.58
CA VAL A 194 -24.32 -4.12 11.84
C VAL A 194 -25.79 -3.87 12.18
N ASP A 195 -26.55 -3.43 11.17
CA ASP A 195 -27.95 -3.01 11.26
C ASP A 195 -28.69 -3.63 10.07
N PRO A 196 -29.31 -4.83 10.23
CA PRO A 196 -29.98 -5.54 9.14
C PRO A 196 -31.19 -4.76 8.62
N GLU A 197 -32.00 -4.16 9.49
CA GLU A 197 -33.23 -3.44 9.11
C GLU A 197 -32.98 -2.08 8.44
N LYS A 198 -31.72 -1.70 8.23
CA LYS A 198 -31.33 -0.49 7.52
C LYS A 198 -32.01 -0.36 6.16
N THR A 199 -32.89 0.64 6.04
CA THR A 199 -33.60 0.94 4.79
C THR A 199 -32.80 1.83 3.83
N GLY A 200 -33.16 1.78 2.55
CA GLY A 200 -32.74 2.70 1.51
C GLY A 200 -33.69 3.89 1.37
N LYS A 201 -33.38 4.81 0.44
CA LYS A 201 -34.23 6.00 0.15
C LYS A 201 -35.65 5.67 -0.35
N ASN A 202 -35.94 4.41 -0.63
CA ASN A 202 -37.22 3.89 -1.11
C ASN A 202 -37.98 3.08 -0.03
N GLY A 203 -37.61 3.21 1.25
CA GLY A 203 -38.20 2.47 2.37
C GLY A 203 -37.84 0.98 2.43
N ARG A 204 -37.27 0.40 1.37
CA ARG A 204 -36.91 -1.03 1.31
C ARG A 204 -35.59 -1.29 2.01
N ARG A 205 -35.47 -2.45 2.66
CA ARG A 205 -34.24 -2.92 3.31
C ARG A 205 -33.06 -2.95 2.33
N LYS A 206 -31.87 -2.59 2.81
CA LYS A 206 -30.65 -2.58 1.99
C LYS A 206 -30.11 -3.98 1.79
N VAL A 207 -30.30 -4.51 0.59
CA VAL A 207 -29.76 -5.80 0.11
C VAL A 207 -28.24 -5.93 0.25
N ILE A 208 -27.50 -4.81 0.24
CA ILE A 208 -26.07 -4.77 0.56
C ILE A 208 -25.88 -3.80 1.74
N LEU A 209 -25.49 -4.35 2.87
CA LEU A 209 -25.30 -3.67 4.14
C LEU A 209 -23.82 -3.38 4.37
N HIS A 210 -23.48 -2.09 4.48
CA HIS A 210 -22.15 -1.62 4.88
C HIS A 210 -22.14 -1.38 6.39
N ALA A 211 -21.54 -2.30 7.15
CA ALA A 211 -21.37 -2.22 8.59
C ALA A 211 -20.01 -1.58 8.91
N GLY A 212 -20.02 -0.30 9.29
CA GLY A 212 -18.78 0.45 9.53
C GLY A 212 -18.32 0.45 11.00
N SER A 213 -17.02 0.31 11.22
CA SER A 213 -16.39 0.63 12.52
C SER A 213 -16.15 2.14 12.63
N LYS A 214 -16.32 2.73 13.83
CA LYS A 214 -15.91 4.13 14.10
C LYS A 214 -14.44 4.21 14.54
N ALA A 215 -13.94 3.17 15.21
CA ALA A 215 -12.56 3.10 15.70
C ALA A 215 -11.57 3.04 14.53
N TYR A 216 -11.73 2.07 13.64
CA TYR A 216 -10.80 1.88 12.51
C TYR A 216 -10.85 3.03 11.50
N LYS A 217 -11.98 3.75 11.38
CA LYS A 217 -12.05 5.01 10.59
C LYS A 217 -11.27 6.19 11.18
N ARG A 218 -10.59 6.01 12.31
CA ARG A 218 -9.97 7.05 13.13
C ARG A 218 -8.63 6.64 13.74
N ASP A 219 -8.14 5.43 13.49
CA ASP A 219 -6.85 4.96 14.03
C ASP A 219 -5.64 5.41 13.20
N GLY A 220 -5.87 6.14 12.11
CA GLY A 220 -4.83 6.67 11.24
C GLY A 220 -4.20 5.64 10.30
N LYS A 221 -4.69 4.39 10.30
CA LYS A 221 -4.24 3.37 9.36
C LYS A 221 -5.03 3.46 8.06
N THR A 222 -4.40 3.07 6.96
CA THR A 222 -5.03 2.95 5.64
C THR A 222 -4.63 1.61 5.07
N LEU A 223 -5.61 0.83 4.58
CA LEU A 223 -5.37 -0.51 4.04
C LEU A 223 -4.73 -1.49 5.05
N ASP A 224 -5.01 -1.32 6.35
CA ASP A 224 -4.69 -2.34 7.38
C ASP A 224 -5.64 -3.53 7.20
N THR A 225 -5.15 -4.60 6.56
CA THR A 225 -5.96 -5.79 6.26
C THR A 225 -6.48 -6.51 7.51
N SER A 226 -5.88 -6.25 8.69
CA SER A 226 -6.34 -6.77 9.98
C SER A 226 -7.53 -6.00 10.59
N LYS A 227 -7.79 -4.76 10.13
CA LYS A 227 -8.80 -3.82 10.66
C LYS A 227 -9.59 -3.06 9.57
N PRO A 228 -10.30 -3.74 8.66
CA PRO A 228 -11.07 -3.07 7.60
C PRO A 228 -12.08 -2.06 8.18
N GLU A 229 -12.16 -0.84 7.63
CA GLU A 229 -13.04 0.18 8.22
C GLU A 229 -14.53 -0.14 8.07
N THR A 230 -14.89 -1.06 7.17
CA THR A 230 -16.27 -1.48 6.92
C THR A 230 -16.35 -2.92 6.44
N LEU A 231 -17.19 -3.72 7.09
CA LEU A 231 -17.61 -5.04 6.61
C LEU A 231 -18.80 -4.88 5.66
N VAL A 232 -18.92 -5.75 4.67
CA VAL A 232 -20.00 -5.70 3.68
C VAL A 232 -20.76 -7.03 3.68
N TYR A 233 -22.03 -6.97 4.04
CA TYR A 233 -22.92 -8.13 4.07
C TYR A 233 -23.95 -8.06 2.94
N ALA A 234 -24.23 -9.20 2.32
CA ALA A 234 -25.49 -9.44 1.66
C ALA A 234 -26.57 -9.58 2.74
N ASN A 235 -27.72 -8.96 2.51
CA ASN A 235 -28.83 -8.86 3.46
C ASN A 235 -30.15 -9.24 2.77
N PRO A 236 -30.36 -10.56 2.54
CA PRO A 236 -31.57 -11.10 1.93
C PRO A 236 -32.85 -10.87 2.77
N PRO A 237 -34.06 -11.07 2.19
CA PRO A 237 -35.35 -10.90 2.87
C PRO A 237 -35.57 -11.77 4.12
N ASP A 238 -34.91 -12.92 4.23
CA ASP A 238 -34.92 -13.79 5.42
C ASP A 238 -34.10 -13.24 6.62
N GLY A 239 -33.33 -12.17 6.40
CA GLY A 239 -32.45 -11.56 7.42
C GLY A 239 -31.12 -12.28 7.63
N LYS A 240 -30.81 -13.35 6.87
CA LYS A 240 -29.60 -14.15 7.06
C LYS A 240 -28.38 -13.47 6.43
N LEU A 241 -27.78 -12.55 7.20
CA LEU A 241 -26.61 -11.78 6.78
C LEU A 241 -25.46 -12.70 6.34
N THR A 242 -24.97 -12.51 5.12
CA THR A 242 -23.84 -13.25 4.55
C THR A 242 -22.70 -12.29 4.26
N LEU A 243 -21.52 -12.51 4.83
CA LEU A 243 -20.35 -11.66 4.61
C LEU A 243 -19.79 -11.87 3.19
N ILE A 244 -19.82 -10.81 2.37
CA ILE A 244 -19.47 -10.84 0.94
C ILE A 244 -18.28 -9.94 0.57
N GLY A 245 -17.70 -9.24 1.54
CA GLY A 245 -16.52 -8.41 1.31
C GLY A 245 -16.23 -7.44 2.44
N VAL A 246 -15.20 -6.63 2.21
CA VAL A 246 -14.80 -5.51 3.07
C VAL A 246 -14.63 -4.24 2.23
N LEU A 247 -14.54 -3.10 2.91
CA LEU A 247 -14.19 -1.82 2.32
C LEU A 247 -13.10 -1.16 3.16
N TYR A 248 -12.04 -0.74 2.47
CA TYR A 248 -10.98 0.11 3.00
C TYR A 248 -11.27 1.59 2.71
N ARG A 249 -10.77 2.50 3.55
CA ARG A 249 -11.00 3.95 3.43
C ARG A 249 -9.73 4.74 3.71
N ALA A 250 -9.32 5.57 2.75
CA ALA A 250 -8.24 6.54 2.95
C ALA A 250 -8.70 7.72 3.81
N PRO A 251 -7.77 8.47 4.45
CA PRO A 251 -8.06 9.76 5.07
C PRO A 251 -8.71 10.74 4.09
N LYS A 252 -9.56 11.64 4.60
CA LYS A 252 -10.31 12.55 3.73
C LYS A 252 -9.34 13.54 3.06
N GLY A 253 -9.28 13.50 1.73
CA GLY A 253 -8.42 14.36 0.92
C GLY A 253 -7.09 13.73 0.52
N GLN A 254 -6.77 12.54 1.05
CA GLN A 254 -5.60 11.77 0.65
C GLN A 254 -6.00 10.64 -0.32
N PRO A 255 -5.18 10.32 -1.32
CA PRO A 255 -5.36 9.11 -2.12
C PRO A 255 -5.06 7.86 -1.28
N GLY A 256 -5.70 6.74 -1.61
CA GLY A 256 -5.32 5.45 -1.00
C GLY A 256 -4.06 4.83 -1.62
N PRO A 257 -3.33 3.96 -0.90
CA PRO A 257 -2.16 3.28 -1.47
C PRO A 257 -2.57 2.23 -2.51
N THR A 258 -1.79 2.10 -3.59
CA THR A 258 -2.08 1.22 -4.73
C THR A 258 -1.00 0.15 -4.98
N PRO A 259 -0.68 -0.70 -3.97
CA PRO A 259 0.36 -1.73 -4.12
C PRO A 259 0.01 -2.78 -5.19
N GLY A 260 -1.28 -2.97 -5.49
CA GLY A 260 -1.74 -3.77 -6.63
C GLY A 260 -1.87 -3.00 -7.95
N GLY A 261 -1.29 -1.80 -8.04
CA GLY A 261 -1.32 -0.93 -9.21
C GLY A 261 -2.75 -0.65 -9.71
N PRO A 262 -3.09 -0.98 -10.96
CA PRO A 262 -4.44 -0.78 -11.52
C PRO A 262 -5.49 -1.78 -10.98
N ILE A 263 -5.11 -2.76 -10.16
CA ILE A 263 -6.04 -3.72 -9.56
C ILE A 263 -6.60 -3.17 -8.25
N THR A 264 -5.77 -2.60 -7.38
CA THR A 264 -6.20 -2.00 -6.10
C THR A 264 -6.84 -0.63 -6.35
N ARG A 265 -8.11 -0.60 -6.75
CA ARG A 265 -8.78 0.60 -7.25
C ARG A 265 -9.58 1.34 -6.17
N TRP A 266 -9.18 2.59 -5.95
CA TRP A 266 -9.85 3.53 -5.05
C TRP A 266 -10.84 4.39 -5.81
N HIS A 267 -11.97 4.69 -5.18
CA HIS A 267 -12.96 5.59 -5.74
C HIS A 267 -13.56 6.50 -4.67
N PHE A 268 -14.09 7.63 -5.13
CA PHE A 268 -14.90 8.53 -4.32
C PHE A 268 -16.28 8.75 -4.93
N HIS A 269 -17.21 9.19 -4.09
CA HIS A 269 -18.51 9.67 -4.52
C HIS A 269 -18.60 11.18 -4.28
N GLU A 270 -19.49 11.83 -5.02
CA GLU A 270 -19.76 13.27 -4.92
C GLU A 270 -21.25 13.56 -4.64
N PRO A 271 -21.79 13.10 -3.51
CA PRO A 271 -23.16 13.40 -3.15
C PRO A 271 -23.39 14.90 -2.92
N CYS A 272 -24.58 15.35 -3.31
CA CYS A 272 -25.10 16.69 -3.00
C CYS A 272 -25.61 16.76 -1.56
N PHE A 273 -25.37 17.90 -0.91
CA PHE A 273 -25.84 18.20 0.44
C PHE A 273 -26.53 19.57 0.50
N MET A 274 -27.69 19.62 1.15
CA MET A 274 -28.41 20.85 1.49
C MET A 274 -28.68 20.83 2.99
N ASN A 275 -28.40 21.92 3.70
CA ASN A 275 -28.59 22.03 5.16
C ASN A 275 -28.01 20.83 5.96
N GLY A 276 -26.83 20.36 5.55
CA GLY A 276 -26.15 19.19 6.13
C GLY A 276 -26.71 17.81 5.72
N GLN A 277 -27.88 17.74 5.10
CA GLN A 277 -28.54 16.49 4.70
C GLN A 277 -28.22 16.09 3.25
N LYS A 278 -28.11 14.78 2.98
CA LYS A 278 -27.79 14.24 1.64
C LYS A 278 -29.03 14.22 0.73
N VAL A 279 -29.16 15.23 -0.11
CA VAL A 279 -30.21 15.34 -1.13
C VAL A 279 -29.96 14.44 -2.35
N ARG A 280 -30.80 14.51 -3.37
CA ARG A 280 -30.63 13.86 -4.67
C ARG A 280 -30.10 14.90 -5.67
N GLY A 281 -29.12 14.54 -6.48
CA GLY A 281 -28.67 15.36 -7.61
C GLY A 281 -29.60 15.23 -8.83
N GLY A 282 -29.43 16.13 -9.80
CA GLY A 282 -30.08 16.07 -11.10
C GLY A 282 -29.69 14.83 -11.91
N LYS A 283 -30.33 14.64 -13.08
CA LYS A 283 -30.05 13.51 -13.98
C LYS A 283 -28.63 13.58 -14.57
N ASP A 284 -28.13 14.79 -14.72
CA ASP A 284 -26.80 15.23 -15.13
C ASP A 284 -25.73 15.11 -14.01
N GLY A 285 -26.13 14.82 -12.77
CA GLY A 285 -25.24 14.83 -11.62
C GLY A 285 -24.93 16.23 -11.05
N ALA A 286 -25.62 17.28 -11.53
CA ALA A 286 -25.61 18.58 -10.88
C ALA A 286 -26.31 18.51 -9.52
N CYS A 287 -26.00 19.45 -8.62
CA CYS A 287 -26.74 19.59 -7.37
C CYS A 287 -27.91 20.55 -7.56
N PRO A 288 -29.08 20.30 -6.92
CA PRO A 288 -30.19 21.24 -6.96
C PRO A 288 -29.77 22.60 -6.36
N ALA A 289 -30.42 23.68 -6.77
CA ALA A 289 -30.14 25.03 -6.27
C ALA A 289 -30.05 25.07 -4.74
N GLY A 290 -29.01 25.71 -4.20
CA GLY A 290 -28.71 25.76 -2.77
C GLY A 290 -28.04 24.50 -2.17
N ALA A 291 -27.87 23.42 -2.94
CA ALA A 291 -27.12 22.24 -2.50
C ALA A 291 -25.68 22.25 -3.01
N VAL A 292 -24.74 21.88 -2.15
CA VAL A 292 -23.31 21.78 -2.50
C VAL A 292 -22.88 20.33 -2.72
N LYS A 293 -22.07 20.11 -3.75
CA LYS A 293 -21.41 18.83 -4.02
C LYS A 293 -20.28 18.62 -3.00
N ARG A 294 -20.16 17.43 -2.42
CA ARG A 294 -19.05 17.12 -1.48
C ARG A 294 -18.40 15.77 -1.82
N ARG A 295 -17.12 15.79 -2.21
CA ARG A 295 -16.29 14.59 -2.39
C ARG A 295 -16.15 13.84 -1.06
N THR A 296 -16.43 12.54 -1.08
CA THR A 296 -16.12 11.64 0.04
C THR A 296 -14.62 11.38 0.11
N ALA A 297 -14.11 10.95 1.26
CA ALA A 297 -12.83 10.24 1.30
C ALA A 297 -12.84 9.06 0.31
N GLU A 298 -11.68 8.67 -0.19
CA GLU A 298 -11.58 7.52 -1.11
C GLU A 298 -11.85 6.21 -0.39
N MET A 299 -12.35 5.22 -1.13
CA MET A 299 -12.58 3.87 -0.64
C MET A 299 -12.31 2.83 -1.71
N MET A 300 -11.85 1.66 -1.29
CA MET A 300 -11.63 0.49 -2.12
C MET A 300 -12.46 -0.66 -1.55
N HIS A 301 -13.26 -1.33 -2.38
CA HIS A 301 -13.91 -2.58 -1.99
C HIS A 301 -12.97 -3.76 -2.25
N VAL A 302 -13.06 -4.77 -1.39
CA VAL A 302 -12.54 -6.12 -1.65
C VAL A 302 -13.70 -7.08 -1.50
N TRP A 303 -14.28 -7.48 -2.63
CA TRP A 303 -15.38 -8.43 -2.72
C TRP A 303 -14.86 -9.85 -2.67
N PHE A 304 -15.51 -10.71 -1.87
CA PHE A 304 -15.09 -12.08 -1.68
C PHE A 304 -15.58 -13.00 -2.80
N THR A 305 -15.31 -12.66 -4.07
CA THR A 305 -15.71 -13.45 -5.24
C THR A 305 -14.81 -14.65 -5.48
N GLY A 306 -13.50 -14.54 -5.25
CA GLY A 306 -12.51 -15.59 -5.55
C GLY A 306 -11.81 -15.44 -6.91
N ASP A 307 -12.21 -14.45 -7.70
CA ASP A 307 -11.50 -14.01 -8.90
C ASP A 307 -10.98 -12.60 -8.66
N LEU A 308 -9.69 -12.37 -8.92
CA LEU A 308 -9.01 -11.12 -8.61
C LEU A 308 -9.57 -9.92 -9.40
N ARG A 309 -10.08 -10.15 -10.62
CA ARG A 309 -10.73 -9.11 -11.43
C ARG A 309 -12.02 -8.62 -10.78
N SER A 310 -12.90 -9.53 -10.38
CA SER A 310 -14.17 -9.18 -9.75
C SER A 310 -13.99 -8.74 -8.29
N ALA A 311 -12.98 -9.25 -7.57
CA ALA A 311 -12.69 -8.88 -6.19
C ALA A 311 -12.50 -7.37 -6.00
N TYR A 312 -11.89 -6.68 -6.96
CA TYR A 312 -11.63 -5.23 -6.90
C TYR A 312 -12.60 -4.39 -7.76
N ALA A 313 -13.79 -4.90 -8.02
CA ALA A 313 -14.80 -4.16 -8.77
C ALA A 313 -15.34 -2.93 -8.00
N ILE A 314 -15.56 -1.82 -8.70
CA ILE A 314 -15.95 -0.51 -8.11
C ILE A 314 -17.32 -0.56 -7.42
N HIS A 315 -18.24 -1.35 -7.97
CA HIS A 315 -19.51 -1.70 -7.34
C HIS A 315 -19.58 -3.20 -7.11
N ALA A 316 -20.50 -3.64 -6.25
CA ALA A 316 -20.71 -5.07 -5.97
C ALA A 316 -20.87 -5.88 -7.27
N PRO A 317 -19.95 -6.82 -7.58
CA PRO A 317 -19.98 -7.66 -8.78
C PRO A 317 -21.06 -8.73 -8.61
N ARG A 318 -22.32 -8.33 -8.87
CA ARG A 318 -23.49 -9.12 -8.49
C ARG A 318 -23.62 -10.45 -9.22
N LYS A 319 -22.98 -10.63 -10.38
CA LYS A 319 -23.01 -11.92 -11.09
C LYS A 319 -22.12 -12.90 -10.32
N GLU A 320 -20.86 -12.53 -10.14
CA GLU A 320 -19.81 -13.30 -9.49
C GLU A 320 -20.14 -13.60 -8.02
N LEU A 321 -20.72 -12.63 -7.29
CA LEU A 321 -21.18 -12.88 -5.93
C LEU A 321 -22.42 -13.79 -5.86
N ARG A 322 -23.30 -13.85 -6.87
CA ARG A 322 -24.38 -14.86 -6.91
C ARG A 322 -23.85 -16.23 -7.29
N GLU A 323 -22.88 -16.31 -8.19
CA GLU A 323 -22.22 -17.58 -8.55
C GLU A 323 -21.57 -18.24 -7.32
N ARG A 324 -21.07 -17.44 -6.37
CA ARG A 324 -20.50 -17.94 -5.11
C ARG A 324 -21.46 -18.10 -3.94
N TYR A 325 -22.42 -17.19 -3.77
CA TYR A 325 -23.28 -17.13 -2.57
C TYR A 325 -24.77 -17.41 -2.85
N GLY A 326 -25.13 -17.75 -4.09
CA GLY A 326 -26.50 -18.07 -4.50
C GLY A 326 -27.49 -16.93 -4.22
N ASP A 327 -28.65 -17.31 -3.69
CA ASP A 327 -29.79 -16.41 -3.44
C ASP A 327 -29.57 -15.40 -2.31
N ALA A 328 -28.44 -15.44 -1.59
CA ALA A 328 -28.06 -14.41 -0.62
C ALA A 328 -28.04 -13.00 -1.24
N LEU A 329 -27.87 -12.88 -2.56
CA LEU A 329 -28.00 -11.63 -3.31
C LEU A 329 -29.24 -11.59 -4.21
N PRO A 330 -30.37 -11.07 -3.68
CA PRO A 330 -31.59 -10.81 -4.44
C PRO A 330 -31.39 -10.21 -5.83
N THR A 331 -32.11 -10.77 -6.80
CA THR A 331 -32.19 -10.25 -8.16
C THR A 331 -32.77 -8.83 -8.17
N LYS A 332 -32.47 -8.05 -9.22
CA LYS A 332 -33.12 -6.75 -9.46
C LYS A 332 -34.57 -6.98 -9.93
N GLY A 333 -35.44 -7.32 -8.98
CA GLY A 333 -36.88 -7.41 -9.17
C GLY A 333 -37.37 -8.68 -9.87
N LYS A 334 -37.76 -9.68 -9.07
CA LYS A 334 -39.16 -10.10 -9.18
C LYS A 334 -39.99 -9.12 -8.36
N ARG A 335 -41.03 -8.53 -8.94
CA ARG A 335 -42.12 -7.97 -8.12
C ARG A 335 -42.72 -9.18 -7.40
N GLY A 336 -42.82 -9.14 -6.08
CA GLY A 336 -43.67 -10.10 -5.40
C GLY A 336 -45.07 -9.91 -5.95
N SER A 337 -45.59 -10.88 -6.68
CA SER A 337 -47.03 -11.03 -6.86
C SER A 337 -47.62 -11.19 -5.46
N ASN A 338 -48.52 -10.29 -5.07
CA ASN A 338 -49.26 -10.43 -3.82
C ASN A 338 -50.08 -11.72 -3.90
N ALA A 339 -49.60 -12.79 -3.27
CA ALA A 339 -50.44 -13.88 -2.80
C ALA A 339 -50.84 -13.51 -1.38
N ALA A 340 -52.01 -12.90 -1.24
CA ALA A 340 -52.71 -12.82 0.03
C ALA A 340 -53.61 -14.07 0.15
N PRO A 341 -53.79 -14.63 1.35
CA PRO A 341 -55.12 -14.98 1.85
C PRO A 341 -55.88 -13.70 2.26
#